data_AF-A0A9P8SA73-F1
#
_entry.id   AF-A0A9P8SA73-F1
#
_cell.length_a   1.000
_cell.length_b   1.000
_cell.length_c   1.000
_cell.angle_alpha   90.00
_cell.angle_beta   90.00
_cell.angle_gamma   90.00
#
_symmetry.space_group_name_H-M   'P 1'
#
loop_
_entity.id
_entity.type
_entity.pdbx_description
1 polymer ?
#
loop_
_entity_poly.entity_id
_entity_poly.type
_entity_poly.pdbx_seq_one_letter_code
_entity_poly.pdbx_strand_id
1 'polypeptide(L)'
;MFLLSQENQERETGIYEIKDASIDTVRSMVDYMYTRQYSPTTQPDSVEPSGASYPIVFHARMFELADKYMIVGLQTLAASEFNKAIEQETDVCKFLRSVPEIYSLASTASDKLREAVVWEFRRWIAWQEFDATVKEVLRETARF
;
A
#
# COMPACT_ATOMS: atom_id res chain seq x y z
N MET A 1 13.77 11.52 -24.20
CA MET A 1 15.18 11.14 -24.47
C MET A 1 15.76 10.17 -23.42
N PHE A 2 15.22 10.08 -22.20
CA PHE A 2 15.69 9.16 -21.14
C PHE A 2 15.30 7.68 -21.32
N LEU A 3 14.16 7.38 -21.97
CA LEU A 3 13.71 6.00 -22.19
C LEU A 3 14.67 5.20 -23.11
N LEU A 4 15.15 5.83 -24.18
CA LEU A 4 16.07 5.20 -25.14
C LEU A 4 17.47 4.92 -24.56
N SER A 5 17.92 5.66 -23.52
CA SER A 5 19.23 5.40 -22.91
C SER A 5 19.21 4.21 -21.97
N GLN A 6 18.11 3.98 -21.25
CA GLN A 6 17.96 2.78 -20.40
C GLN A 6 17.80 1.51 -21.22
N GLU A 7 17.03 1.57 -22.32
CA GLU A 7 16.78 0.43 -23.20
C GLU A 7 18.08 -0.12 -23.84
N ASN A 8 19.00 0.77 -24.22
CA ASN A 8 20.30 0.38 -24.74
C ASN A 8 21.23 -0.21 -23.66
N GLN A 9 21.21 0.35 -22.45
CA GLN A 9 22.01 -0.17 -21.33
C GLN A 9 21.52 -1.56 -20.86
N GLU A 10 20.21 -1.78 -20.78
CA GLU A 10 19.63 -3.07 -20.44
C GLU A 10 20.03 -4.13 -21.47
N ARG A 11 19.93 -3.79 -22.77
CA ARG A 11 20.30 -4.71 -23.85
C ARG A 11 21.77 -5.15 -23.81
N GLU A 12 22.67 -4.26 -23.41
CA GLU A 12 24.11 -4.53 -23.36
C GLU A 12 24.55 -5.23 -22.07
N THR A 13 23.95 -4.89 -20.93
CA THR A 13 24.39 -5.38 -19.61
C THR A 13 23.52 -6.49 -19.04
N GLY A 14 22.28 -6.64 -19.51
CA GLY A 14 21.25 -7.46 -18.87
C GLY A 14 20.76 -6.91 -17.53
N ILE A 15 21.07 -5.66 -17.19
CA ILE A 15 20.72 -5.03 -15.91
C ILE A 15 19.66 -3.96 -16.15
N TYR A 16 18.56 -4.08 -15.42
CA TYR A 16 17.49 -3.08 -15.35
C TYR A 16 17.43 -2.47 -13.93
N GLU A 17 17.43 -1.14 -13.84
CA GLU A 17 17.46 -0.41 -12.57
C GLU A 17 16.07 0.06 -12.15
N ILE A 18 15.62 -0.34 -10.95
CA ILE A 18 14.35 0.09 -10.36
C ILE A 18 14.61 1.21 -9.34
N LYS A 19 14.26 2.45 -9.68
CA LYS A 19 14.55 3.65 -8.85
C LYS A 19 13.46 4.01 -7.85
N ASP A 20 12.21 3.67 -8.17
CA ASP A 20 11.03 4.20 -7.47
C ASP A 20 10.45 3.17 -6.48
N ALA A 21 11.23 2.20 -6.04
CA ALA A 21 10.81 1.17 -5.09
C ALA A 21 11.97 0.81 -4.16
N SER A 22 11.64 0.47 -2.91
CA SER A 22 12.64 -0.05 -1.98
C SER A 22 13.11 -1.44 -2.42
N ILE A 23 14.34 -1.79 -2.03
CA ILE A 23 14.90 -3.11 -2.32
C ILE A 23 14.03 -4.23 -1.72
N ASP A 24 13.39 -4.00 -0.58
CA ASP A 24 12.52 -4.97 0.08
C ASP A 24 11.26 -5.24 -0.73
N THR A 25 10.60 -4.19 -1.24
CA THR A 25 9.43 -4.36 -2.12
C THR A 25 9.83 -5.05 -3.43
N VAL A 26 11.01 -4.74 -3.99
CA VAL A 26 11.50 -5.41 -5.20
C VAL A 26 11.81 -6.89 -4.94
N ARG A 27 12.47 -7.23 -3.83
CA ARG A 27 12.75 -8.63 -3.44
C ARG A 27 11.46 -9.42 -3.30
N SER A 28 10.47 -8.90 -2.59
CA SER A 28 9.17 -9.56 -2.43
C SER A 28 8.38 -9.67 -3.75
N MET A 29 8.51 -8.70 -4.66
CA MET A 29 7.96 -8.84 -6.02
C MET A 29 8.63 -10.00 -6.78
N VAL A 30 9.95 -10.14 -6.67
CA VAL A 30 10.69 -11.26 -7.28
C VAL A 30 10.26 -12.59 -6.65
N ASP A 31 10.15 -12.68 -5.33
CA ASP A 31 9.67 -13.88 -4.64
C ASP A 31 8.29 -14.30 -5.13
N TYR A 32 7.38 -13.33 -5.35
CA TYR A 32 6.08 -13.60 -5.95
C TYR A 32 6.16 -14.20 -7.35
N MET A 33 7.09 -13.74 -8.19
CA MET A 33 7.23 -14.29 -9.55
C MET A 33 7.59 -15.77 -9.54
N TYR A 34 8.40 -16.20 -8.57
CA TYR A 34 8.84 -17.59 -8.45
C TYR A 34 7.87 -18.47 -7.68
N THR A 35 7.21 -17.93 -6.65
CA THR A 35 6.43 -18.73 -5.68
C THR A 35 4.93 -18.47 -5.70
N ARG A 36 4.49 -17.42 -6.42
CA ARG A 36 3.13 -16.85 -6.38
C ARG A 36 2.73 -16.29 -5.01
N GLN A 37 3.68 -16.10 -4.11
CA GLN A 37 3.47 -15.58 -2.76
C GLN A 37 4.56 -14.56 -2.43
N TYR A 38 4.27 -13.65 -1.51
CA TYR A 38 5.28 -12.79 -0.91
C TYR A 38 4.87 -12.48 0.53
N SER A 39 5.86 -12.11 1.34
CA SER A 39 5.65 -11.62 2.71
C SER A 39 6.48 -10.37 2.94
N PRO A 40 6.01 -9.41 3.78
CA PRO A 40 6.85 -8.32 4.23
C PRO A 40 8.11 -8.88 4.91
N THR A 41 9.27 -8.30 4.64
CA THR A 41 10.50 -8.65 5.38
C THR A 41 10.35 -8.26 6.84
N THR A 42 10.84 -9.10 7.76
CA THR A 42 10.80 -8.88 9.22
C THR A 42 11.76 -7.79 9.70
N GLN A 43 12.68 -7.35 8.83
CA GLN A 43 13.54 -6.19 9.05
C GLN A 43 13.36 -5.25 7.86
N PRO A 44 12.72 -4.08 8.03
CA PRO A 44 12.79 -3.04 7.02
C PRO A 44 14.25 -2.56 6.93
N ASP A 45 14.88 -2.69 5.77
CA ASP A 45 16.24 -2.16 5.54
C ASP A 45 16.23 -0.60 5.50
N SER A 46 15.05 0.01 5.63
CA SER A 46 14.81 1.45 5.61
C SER A 46 14.28 1.95 6.96
N VAL A 47 14.73 3.15 7.34
CA VAL A 47 14.28 3.91 8.53
C VAL A 47 12.76 3.76 8.66
N GLU A 48 12.29 3.19 9.76
CA GLU A 48 10.87 2.92 9.96
C GLU A 48 10.04 4.16 9.59
N PRO A 49 9.00 4.01 8.75
CA PRO A 49 8.16 5.12 8.38
C PRO A 49 7.47 5.62 9.65
N SER A 50 7.88 6.77 10.16
CA SER A 50 7.13 7.64 11.08
C SER A 50 6.18 6.96 12.09
N GLY A 51 6.52 5.83 12.71
CA GLY A 51 5.57 5.08 13.57
C GLY A 51 4.24 4.70 12.89
N ALA A 52 4.21 4.60 11.56
CA ALA A 52 3.12 4.08 10.75
C ALA A 52 3.11 2.54 10.77
N SER A 53 1.97 1.94 10.42
CA SER A 53 1.88 0.49 10.31
C SER A 53 2.67 -0.01 9.10
N TYR A 54 3.78 -0.70 9.35
CA TYR A 54 4.64 -1.25 8.30
C TYR A 54 3.90 -2.19 7.34
N PRO A 55 3.08 -3.18 7.78
CA PRO A 55 2.34 -4.04 6.86
C PRO A 55 1.39 -3.28 5.93
N ILE A 56 0.66 -2.28 6.45
CA ILE A 56 -0.26 -1.45 5.65
C ILE A 56 0.52 -0.71 4.56
N VAL A 57 1.59 -0.01 4.93
CA VAL A 57 2.40 0.77 3.98
C VAL A 57 3.09 -0.14 2.97
N PHE A 58 3.63 -1.28 3.42
CA PHE A 58 4.31 -2.24 2.57
C PHE A 58 3.39 -2.79 1.48
N HIS A 59 2.19 -3.26 1.84
CA HIS A 59 1.23 -3.79 0.86
C HIS A 59 0.70 -2.72 -0.09
N ALA A 60 0.53 -1.49 0.38
CA ALA A 60 0.16 -0.35 -0.46
C ALA A 60 1.24 -0.01 -1.51
N ARG A 61 2.52 -0.07 -1.13
CA ARG A 61 3.65 0.13 -2.07
C ARG A 61 3.81 -1.04 -3.03
N MET A 62 3.62 -2.28 -2.56
CA MET A 62 3.60 -3.47 -3.42
C MET A 62 2.48 -3.39 -4.46
N PHE A 63 1.32 -2.89 -4.06
CA PHE A 63 0.18 -2.66 -4.95
C PHE A 63 0.52 -1.69 -6.08
N GLU A 64 1.10 -0.54 -5.76
CA GLU A 64 1.54 0.46 -6.73
C GLU A 64 2.66 -0.07 -7.65
N LEU A 65 3.61 -0.83 -7.09
CA LEU A 65 4.66 -1.45 -7.86
C LEU A 65 4.09 -2.46 -8.87
N ALA A 66 3.16 -3.31 -8.43
CA ALA A 66 2.51 -4.28 -9.28
C ALA A 66 1.68 -3.62 -10.40
N ASP A 67 1.03 -2.49 -10.12
CA ASP A 67 0.34 -1.68 -11.12
C ASP A 67 1.32 -1.16 -12.18
N LYS A 68 2.42 -0.55 -11.74
CA LYS A 68 3.47 0.02 -12.61
C LYS A 68 4.04 -1.00 -13.58
N TYR A 69 4.26 -2.23 -13.12
CA TYR A 69 4.80 -3.32 -13.93
C TYR A 69 3.71 -4.23 -14.54
N MET A 70 2.43 -3.86 -14.42
CA MET A 70 1.28 -4.58 -14.98
C MET A 70 1.17 -6.05 -14.53
N ILE A 71 1.54 -6.33 -13.28
CA ILE A 71 1.52 -7.67 -12.69
C ILE A 71 0.18 -7.87 -11.97
N VAL A 72 -0.87 -8.13 -12.75
CA VAL A 72 -2.27 -8.20 -12.27
C VAL A 72 -2.45 -9.14 -11.06
N GLY A 73 -1.80 -10.31 -11.09
CA GLY A 73 -1.88 -11.28 -9.99
C GLY A 73 -1.26 -10.77 -8.69
N LEU A 74 -0.12 -10.06 -8.78
CA LEU A 74 0.54 -9.47 -7.62
C LEU A 74 -0.27 -8.29 -7.08
N GLN A 75 -0.82 -7.46 -7.98
CA GLN A 75 -1.65 -6.33 -7.60
C GLN A 75 -2.91 -6.79 -6.85
N THR A 76 -3.52 -7.89 -7.31
CA THR A 76 -4.68 -8.51 -6.65
C THR A 76 -4.31 -9.06 -5.28
N LEU A 77 -3.19 -9.78 -5.17
CA LEU A 77 -2.69 -10.29 -3.89
C LEU A 77 -2.37 -9.14 -2.93
N ALA A 78 -1.71 -8.08 -3.40
CA ALA A 78 -1.35 -6.93 -2.59
C ALA A 78 -2.56 -6.17 -2.04
N ALA A 79 -3.63 -6.03 -2.83
CA ALA A 79 -4.88 -5.47 -2.33
C ALA A 79 -5.51 -6.36 -1.23
N SER A 80 -5.45 -7.68 -1.39
CA SER A 80 -5.96 -8.63 -0.39
C SER A 80 -5.16 -8.57 0.93
N GLU A 81 -3.82 -8.60 0.85
CA GLU A 81 -2.96 -8.51 2.03
C GLU A 81 -3.03 -7.13 2.68
N PHE A 82 -3.22 -6.06 1.90
CA PHE A 82 -3.50 -4.73 2.43
C PHE A 82 -4.77 -4.70 3.28
N ASN A 83 -5.87 -5.27 2.77
CA ASN A 83 -7.14 -5.34 3.52
C ASN A 83 -6.99 -6.15 4.82
N LYS A 84 -6.24 -7.25 4.79
CA LYS A 84 -5.94 -7.99 6.03
C LYS A 84 -5.12 -7.14 7.00
N ALA A 85 -4.13 -6.40 6.51
CA ALA A 85 -3.29 -5.55 7.35
C ALA A 85 -4.07 -4.41 8.02
N ILE A 86 -5.00 -3.77 7.31
CA ILE A 86 -5.86 -2.73 7.93
C ILE A 86 -6.80 -3.33 8.98
N GLU A 87 -7.37 -4.51 8.74
CA GLU A 87 -8.28 -5.19 9.67
C GLU A 87 -7.57 -5.68 10.93
N GLN A 88 -6.30 -6.07 10.80
CA GLN A 88 -5.47 -6.59 11.90
C GLN A 88 -4.75 -5.49 12.69
N GLU A 89 -4.62 -4.28 12.15
CA GLU A 89 -4.00 -3.17 12.88
C GLU A 89 -4.92 -2.71 14.02
N THR A 90 -4.43 -2.84 15.25
CA THR A 90 -5.18 -2.48 16.46
C THR A 90 -4.73 -1.14 17.04
N ASP A 91 -3.53 -0.69 16.65
CA ASP A 91 -3.02 0.61 17.04
C ASP A 91 -3.55 1.67 16.07
N VAL A 92 -4.58 2.38 16.53
CA VAL A 92 -5.22 3.47 15.78
C VAL A 92 -4.21 4.53 15.37
N CYS A 93 -3.19 4.80 16.19
CA CYS A 93 -2.19 5.79 15.85
C CYS A 93 -1.31 5.31 14.70
N LYS A 94 -0.91 4.03 14.68
CA LYS A 94 -0.14 3.46 13.55
C LYS A 94 -0.93 3.47 12.26
N PHE A 95 -2.20 3.08 12.31
CA PHE A 95 -3.09 3.17 11.15
C PHE A 95 -3.22 4.61 10.63
N LEU A 96 -3.51 5.56 11.51
CA LEU A 96 -3.66 6.97 11.12
C LEU A 96 -2.37 7.54 10.51
N ARG A 97 -1.21 7.13 11.03
CA ARG A 97 0.09 7.51 10.45
C ARG A 97 0.39 6.85 9.11
N SER A 98 -0.26 5.74 8.76
CA SER A 98 -0.17 5.14 7.41
C SER A 98 -0.99 5.89 6.35
N VAL A 99 -2.00 6.67 6.74
CA VAL A 99 -2.90 7.35 5.79
C VAL A 99 -2.16 8.27 4.80
N PRO A 100 -1.24 9.17 5.23
CA PRO A 100 -0.49 10.01 4.28
C PRO A 100 0.29 9.20 3.25
N GLU A 101 0.87 8.07 3.64
CA GLU A 101 1.61 7.18 2.73
C GLU A 101 0.70 6.60 1.64
N ILE A 102 -0.51 6.17 2.00
CA ILE A 102 -1.51 5.63 1.06
C ILE A 102 -2.02 6.71 0.10
N TYR A 103 -2.22 7.93 0.59
CA TYR A 103 -2.65 9.05 -0.25
C TYR A 103 -1.53 9.62 -1.12
N SER A 104 -0.26 9.32 -0.80
CA SER A 104 0.89 9.69 -1.63
C SER A 104 1.10 8.80 -2.86
N LEU A 105 0.38 7.68 -2.99
CA LEU A 105 0.46 6.79 -4.14
C LEU A 105 0.01 7.50 -5.42
N ALA A 106 0.80 7.37 -6.48
CA ALA A 106 0.57 8.00 -7.78
C ALA A 106 -0.43 7.24 -8.64
N SER A 107 -0.58 5.93 -8.43
CA SER A 107 -1.49 5.09 -9.23
C SER A 107 -2.97 5.42 -8.96
N THR A 108 -3.77 5.60 -10.00
CA THR A 108 -5.24 5.72 -9.87
C THR A 108 -5.89 4.42 -9.42
N ALA A 109 -5.27 3.26 -9.68
CA ALA A 109 -5.76 1.97 -9.18
C ALA A 109 -5.73 1.88 -7.65
N SER A 110 -5.04 2.81 -6.97
CA SER A 110 -5.01 2.92 -5.51
C SER A 110 -6.28 3.50 -4.89
N ASP A 111 -7.25 3.98 -5.69
CA ASP A 111 -8.53 4.50 -5.17
C ASP A 111 -9.25 3.46 -4.30
N LYS A 112 -9.21 2.18 -4.68
CA LYS A 112 -9.78 1.10 -3.84
C LYS A 112 -9.07 0.92 -2.50
N LEU A 113 -7.77 1.25 -2.41
CA LEU A 113 -7.06 1.24 -1.13
C LEU A 113 -7.50 2.42 -0.26
N ARG A 114 -7.72 3.58 -0.86
CA ARG A 114 -8.25 4.78 -0.18
C ARG A 114 -9.65 4.53 0.35
N GLU A 115 -10.51 3.90 -0.45
CA GLU A 115 -11.84 3.46 -0.03
C GLU A 115 -11.78 2.51 1.17
N ALA A 116 -10.88 1.51 1.13
CA ALA A 116 -10.68 0.57 2.24
C ALA A 116 -10.24 1.27 3.53
N VAL A 117 -9.35 2.26 3.44
CA VAL A 117 -8.93 3.09 4.59
C VAL A 117 -10.10 3.88 5.16
N VAL A 118 -10.91 4.53 4.30
CA VAL A 118 -12.09 5.29 4.73
C VAL A 118 -13.11 4.37 5.40
N TRP A 119 -13.36 3.21 4.81
CA TRP A 119 -14.25 2.19 5.39
C TRP A 119 -13.81 1.78 6.79
N GLU A 120 -12.53 1.45 6.95
CA GLU A 120 -11.99 0.98 8.22
C GLU A 120 -12.01 2.08 9.29
N PHE A 121 -11.68 3.31 8.91
CA PHE A 121 -11.78 4.46 9.81
C PHE A 121 -13.23 4.73 10.26
N ARG A 122 -14.20 4.67 9.32
CA ARG A 122 -15.64 4.77 9.62
C ARG A 122 -16.07 3.68 10.59
N ARG A 123 -15.60 2.44 10.38
CA ARG A 123 -15.87 1.30 11.26
C ARG A 123 -15.42 1.59 12.69
N TRP A 124 -14.20 2.10 12.89
CA TRP A 124 -13.68 2.42 14.23
C TRP A 124 -14.46 3.54 14.92
N ILE A 125 -14.74 4.61 14.19
CA ILE A 125 -15.51 5.76 14.68
C ILE A 125 -16.92 5.34 15.11
N ALA A 126 -17.55 4.39 14.43
CA ALA A 126 -18.90 3.92 14.78
C ALA A 126 -18.99 3.35 16.22
N TRP A 127 -17.88 2.84 16.77
CA TRP A 127 -17.82 2.28 18.12
C TRP A 127 -17.36 3.29 19.18
N GLN A 128 -17.08 4.54 18.80
CA GLN A 128 -16.67 5.58 19.75
C GLN A 128 -17.89 6.34 20.30
N GLU A 129 -17.76 6.81 21.54
CA GLU A 129 -18.77 7.68 22.15
C GLU A 129 -18.64 9.11 21.62
N PHE A 130 -19.26 9.35 20.48
CA PHE A 130 -19.51 10.69 19.97
C PHE A 130 -20.86 11.23 20.47
N ASP A 131 -20.95 12.55 20.60
CA ASP A 131 -22.23 13.22 20.84
C ASP A 131 -23.20 12.97 19.66
N ALA A 132 -24.50 13.18 19.91
CA ALA A 132 -25.56 12.86 18.96
C ALA A 132 -25.44 13.66 17.64
N THR A 133 -24.90 14.87 17.67
CA THR A 133 -24.71 15.74 16.50
C THR A 133 -23.65 15.14 15.58
N VAL A 134 -22.51 14.72 16.14
CA VAL A 134 -21.42 14.10 15.38
C VAL A 134 -21.86 12.76 14.79
N LYS A 135 -22.64 11.96 15.54
CA LYS A 135 -23.22 10.71 15.02
C LYS A 135 -24.16 10.92 13.84
N GLU A 136 -24.93 12.01 13.82
CA GLU A 136 -25.83 12.31 12.70
C GLU A 136 -25.05 12.72 11.44
N VAL A 137 -24.07 13.62 11.59
CA VAL A 137 -23.18 14.03 10.47
C VAL A 137 -22.42 12.83 9.88
N LEU A 138 -21.96 11.91 10.73
CA LEU A 138 -21.30 10.68 10.27
C LEU A 138 -22.23 9.75 9.48
N ARG A 139 -23.51 9.68 9.83
CA ARG A 139 -24.50 8.87 9.07
C ARG A 139 -24.83 9.49 7.72
N GLU A 140 -24.93 10.81 7.64
CA GLU A 140 -25.15 11.52 6.38
C GLU A 140 -23.99 11.31 5.41
N THR A 141 -22.77 11.45 5.90
CA THR A 141 -21.54 11.26 5.11
C THR A 141 -21.27 9.81 4.76
N ALA A 142 -21.80 8.84 5.52
CA ALA A 142 -21.67 7.41 5.24
C ALA A 142 -22.53 6.90 4.07
N ARG A 143 -23.46 7.70 3.54
CA ARG A 143 -24.34 7.34 2.41
C ARG A 143 -23.75 7.62 1.03
N PHE A 144 -22.58 8.24 0.98
CA PHE A 144 -21.79 8.49 -0.22
C PHE A 144 -20.53 7.63 -0.19
#